data_AF-A0A7S2RMF4-F1
#
_entry.id   AF-A0A7S2RMF4-F1
#
_cell.length_a   1.000
_cell.length_b   1.000
_cell.length_c   1.000
_cell.angle_alpha   90.00
_cell.angle_beta   90.00
_cell.angle_gamma   90.00
#
_symmetry.space_group_name_H-M   'P 1'
#
loop_
_entity.id
_entity.type
_entity.pdbx_description
1 polymer ?
#
loop_
_entity_poly.entity_id
_entity_poly.type
_entity_poly.pdbx_seq_one_letter_code
_entity_poly.pdbx_strand_id
1 'polypeptide(L)'
;VAARGGMDEGGVGEVGGALQGCLDALQALEAQIEGFDEAQPMRFTAAVTGTVDALRQAERLARLVPEDVTVPGALVDALDDPAQSNPELFVQSEVARLEAEAAEHDERRRAIHAIAQGIGTGRS
;
A
#
# COMPACT_ATOMS: atom_id res chain seq x y z
N VAL A 1 13.93 5.58 -26.55
CA VAL A 1 13.96 4.45 -25.58
C VAL A 1 13.82 5.07 -24.21
N ALA A 2 12.58 5.09 -23.69
CA ALA A 2 12.27 5.68 -22.39
C ALA A 2 12.77 4.76 -21.28
N ALA A 3 13.52 5.32 -20.34
CA ALA A 3 13.97 4.64 -19.14
C ALA A 3 12.74 4.27 -18.31
N ARG A 4 12.41 2.98 -18.28
CA ARG A 4 11.61 2.41 -17.19
C ARG A 4 12.48 2.46 -15.95
N GLY A 5 12.35 3.52 -15.16
CA GLY A 5 12.85 3.55 -13.79
C GLY A 5 12.13 2.44 -13.03
N GLY A 6 12.81 1.31 -12.84
CA GLY A 6 12.35 0.29 -11.93
C GLY A 6 12.22 0.92 -10.55
N MET A 7 11.02 0.89 -9.98
CA MET A 7 10.87 1.11 -8.56
C MET A 7 11.63 -0.02 -7.86
N ASP A 8 12.70 0.36 -7.17
CA ASP A 8 13.41 -0.51 -6.26
C ASP A 8 12.40 -0.92 -5.16
N GLU A 9 12.20 -2.22 -4.94
CA GLU A 9 11.35 -2.75 -3.87
C GLU A 9 11.76 -2.20 -2.47
N GLY A 10 12.92 -1.56 -2.37
CA GLY A 10 13.43 -0.88 -1.19
C GLY A 10 12.55 0.26 -0.66
N GLY A 11 11.88 1.06 -1.50
CA GLY A 11 11.14 2.25 -1.02
C GLY A 11 9.91 1.91 -0.16
N VAL A 12 9.15 0.89 -0.57
CA VAL A 12 7.98 0.41 0.18
C VAL A 12 8.40 -0.40 1.41
N GLY A 13 9.49 -1.18 1.28
CA GLY A 13 10.10 -1.89 2.40
C GLY A 13 10.64 -0.95 3.49
N GLU A 14 11.21 0.20 3.12
CA GLU A 14 11.71 1.22 4.04
C GLU A 14 10.57 1.90 4.83
N VAL A 15 9.45 2.23 4.17
CA VAL A 15 8.26 2.76 4.86
C VAL A 15 7.68 1.73 5.82
N GLY A 16 7.56 0.47 5.40
CA GLY A 16 7.08 -0.63 6.24
C GLY A 16 7.97 -0.86 7.46
N GLY A 17 9.30 -0.87 7.27
CA GLY A 17 10.26 -0.99 8.37
C GLY A 17 10.20 0.18 9.36
N ALA A 18 10.01 1.40 8.87
CA ALA A 18 9.85 2.57 9.73
C ALA A 18 8.54 2.54 10.53
N LEU A 19 7.43 2.11 9.91
CA LEU A 19 6.16 1.91 10.60
C LEU A 19 6.26 0.81 11.68
N GLN A 20 6.95 -0.28 11.41
CA GLN A 20 7.20 -1.32 12.40
C GLN A 20 8.04 -0.77 13.57
N GLY A 21 9.08 0.02 13.29
CA GLY A 21 9.87 0.69 14.32
C GLY A 21 9.05 1.66 15.19
N CYS A 22 8.04 2.33 14.60
CA CYS A 22 7.08 3.14 15.37
C CYS A 22 6.24 2.28 16.32
N LEU A 23 5.74 1.13 15.87
CA LEU A 23 4.97 0.21 16.71
C LEU A 23 5.80 -0.30 17.89
N ASP A 24 7.04 -0.71 17.64
CA ASP A 24 7.95 -1.17 18.68
C ASP A 24 8.25 -0.05 19.71
N ALA A 25 8.44 1.19 19.23
CA ALA A 25 8.67 2.35 20.09
C ALA A 25 7.42 2.74 20.91
N LEU A 26 6.22 2.57 20.36
CA LEU A 26 4.96 2.78 21.07
C LEU A 26 4.74 1.73 22.15
N GLN A 27 5.01 0.44 21.86
CA GLN A 27 4.93 -0.63 22.85
C GLN A 27 5.92 -0.44 24.00
N ALA A 28 7.14 0.00 23.69
CA ALA A 28 8.13 0.33 24.72
C ALA A 28 7.68 1.51 25.60
N LEU A 29 7.06 2.53 24.99
CA LEU A 29 6.51 3.67 25.72
C LEU A 29 5.33 3.25 26.61
N GLU A 30 4.44 2.40 26.12
CA GLU A 30 3.30 1.87 26.88
C GLU A 30 3.77 1.09 28.12
N ALA A 31 4.74 0.19 27.96
CA ALA A 31 5.35 -0.52 29.09
C ALA A 31 5.98 0.44 30.12
N GLN A 32 6.50 1.58 29.67
CA GLN A 32 7.09 2.59 30.53
C GLN A 32 6.05 3.49 31.23
N ILE A 33 4.87 3.67 30.62
CA ILE A 33 3.71 4.32 31.25
C ILE A 33 3.14 3.40 32.35
N GLU A 34 2.95 2.11 32.05
CA GLU A 34 2.43 1.13 33.02
C GLU A 34 3.36 0.96 34.22
N GLY A 35 4.68 1.00 33.99
CA GLY A 35 5.72 0.93 35.02
C GLY A 35 6.26 2.28 35.47
N PHE A 36 5.52 3.39 35.26
CA PHE A 36 6.04 4.73 35.50
C PHE A 36 6.50 4.92 36.96
N ASP A 37 7.78 5.26 37.10
CA ASP A 37 8.42 5.60 38.37
C ASP A 37 8.73 7.10 38.35
N GLU A 38 8.09 7.88 39.23
CA GLU A 38 8.33 9.32 39.39
C GLU A 38 9.79 9.65 39.70
N ALA A 39 10.60 8.68 40.16
CA ALA A 39 12.03 8.85 40.36
C ALA A 39 12.84 8.86 39.04
N GLN A 40 12.24 8.53 37.89
CA GLN A 40 12.95 8.37 36.61
C GLN A 40 12.30 9.13 35.43
N PRO A 41 11.98 10.44 35.58
CA PRO A 41 11.29 11.21 34.55
C PRO A 41 12.10 11.32 33.25
N MET A 42 13.44 11.34 33.36
CA MET A 42 14.35 11.37 32.20
C MET A 42 14.20 10.15 31.30
N ARG A 43 13.90 8.96 31.86
CA ARG A 43 13.69 7.75 31.05
C ARG A 43 12.37 7.81 30.29
N PHE A 44 11.32 8.29 30.94
CA PHE A 44 10.03 8.52 30.29
C PHE A 44 10.15 9.55 29.15
N THR A 45 10.82 10.69 29.39
CA THR A 45 11.06 11.70 28.35
C THR A 45 11.88 11.15 27.17
N ALA A 46 12.88 10.31 27.45
CA ALA A 46 13.68 9.66 26.40
C ALA A 46 12.84 8.71 25.55
N ALA A 47 11.96 7.91 26.16
CA ALA A 47 11.05 7.03 25.43
C ALA A 47 10.07 7.82 24.54
N VAL A 48 9.43 8.87 25.09
CA VAL A 48 8.53 9.75 24.31
C VAL A 48 9.27 10.37 23.12
N THR A 49 10.50 10.83 23.34
CA THR A 49 11.31 11.45 22.28
C THR A 49 11.66 10.43 21.20
N GLY A 50 12.04 9.20 21.59
CA GLY A 50 12.29 8.10 20.67
C GLY A 50 11.08 7.76 19.80
N THR A 51 9.88 7.71 20.39
CA THR A 51 8.62 7.50 19.66
C THR A 51 8.35 8.62 18.66
N VAL A 52 8.54 9.88 19.06
CA VAL A 52 8.34 11.05 18.18
C VAL A 52 9.31 11.04 17.01
N ASP A 53 10.58 10.69 17.23
CA ASP A 53 11.58 10.63 16.17
C ASP A 53 11.30 9.48 15.19
N ALA A 54 10.85 8.33 15.68
CA ALA A 54 10.38 7.23 14.82
C ALA A 54 9.20 7.67 13.93
N LEU A 55 8.19 8.34 14.50
CA LEU A 55 7.04 8.86 13.75
C LEU A 55 7.46 9.87 12.67
N ARG A 56 8.38 10.78 12.98
CA ARG A 56 8.93 11.73 12.01
C ARG A 56 9.68 11.04 10.88
N GLN A 57 10.40 9.96 11.18
CA GLN A 57 11.10 9.18 10.17
C GLN A 57 10.10 8.48 9.24
N ALA A 58 9.07 7.85 9.79
CA ALA A 58 8.00 7.23 9.00
C ALA A 58 7.28 8.27 8.11
N GLU A 59 6.96 9.46 8.63
CA GLU A 59 6.34 10.54 7.84
C GLU A 59 7.24 10.98 6.67
N ARG A 60 8.55 11.13 6.91
CA ARG A 60 9.50 11.51 5.84
C ARG A 60 9.57 10.47 4.74
N LEU A 61 9.59 9.19 5.11
CA LEU A 61 9.61 8.10 4.13
C LEU A 61 8.27 7.97 3.41
N ALA A 62 7.14 8.19 4.09
CA ALA A 62 5.83 8.22 3.47
C ALA A 62 5.71 9.31 2.39
N ARG A 63 6.39 10.46 2.56
CA ARG A 63 6.47 11.51 1.54
C ARG A 63 7.30 11.13 0.31
N LEU A 64 8.09 10.06 0.38
CA LEU A 64 8.81 9.49 -0.77
C LEU A 64 7.95 8.52 -1.57
N VAL A 65 6.77 8.14 -1.05
CA VAL A 65 5.79 7.36 -1.81
C VAL A 65 5.32 8.21 -3.00
N PRO A 66 5.38 7.69 -4.24
CA PRO A 66 4.99 8.45 -5.43
C PRO A 66 3.56 9.01 -5.35
N GLU A 67 3.35 10.25 -5.78
CA GLU A 67 2.03 10.91 -5.72
C GLU A 67 0.95 10.22 -6.58
N ASP A 68 1.34 9.36 -7.52
CA ASP A 68 0.43 8.54 -8.33
C ASP A 68 -0.03 7.26 -7.62
N VAL A 69 0.55 6.93 -6.46
CA VAL A 69 0.05 5.85 -5.59
C VAL A 69 -1.18 6.34 -4.83
N THR A 70 -2.35 5.97 -5.33
CA THR A 70 -3.63 6.23 -4.67
C THR A 70 -4.11 4.99 -3.94
N VAL A 71 -4.47 5.11 -2.65
CA VAL A 71 -5.15 4.04 -1.91
C VAL A 71 -6.66 4.20 -2.12
N PRO A 72 -7.37 3.18 -2.65
CA PRO A 72 -8.83 3.26 -2.79
C PRO A 72 -9.51 3.48 -1.45
N GLY A 73 -10.52 4.35 -1.39
CA GLY A 73 -11.27 4.63 -0.15
C GLY A 73 -11.84 3.37 0.50
N ALA A 74 -12.36 2.43 -0.29
CA ALA A 74 -12.85 1.15 0.21
C ALA A 74 -11.75 0.26 0.84
N LEU A 75 -10.50 0.39 0.39
CA LEU A 75 -9.37 -0.28 1.03
C LEU A 75 -8.98 0.41 2.34
N VAL A 76 -9.10 1.74 2.42
CA VAL A 76 -8.93 2.49 3.67
C VAL A 76 -10.00 2.07 4.68
N ASP A 77 -11.27 1.99 4.27
CA ASP A 77 -12.37 1.53 5.11
C ASP A 77 -12.14 0.09 5.60
N ALA A 78 -11.59 -0.77 4.76
CA ALA A 78 -11.22 -2.14 5.12
C ALA A 78 -10.07 -2.23 6.13
N LEU A 79 -9.17 -1.25 6.13
CA LEU A 79 -8.04 -1.17 7.07
C LEU A 79 -8.45 -0.53 8.41
N ASP A 80 -9.47 0.31 8.43
CA ASP A 80 -9.97 0.97 9.65
C ASP A 80 -10.71 -0.02 10.58
N ASP A 81 -11.39 -1.02 10.01
CA ASP A 81 -11.97 -2.14 10.75
C ASP A 81 -11.55 -3.51 10.17
N PRO A 82 -10.37 -4.04 10.57
CA PRO A 82 -9.89 -5.33 10.09
C PRO A 82 -10.70 -6.52 10.61
N ALA A 83 -11.56 -6.32 11.62
CA ALA A 83 -12.46 -7.37 12.11
C ALA A 83 -13.69 -7.53 11.21
N GLN A 84 -14.07 -6.48 10.48
CA GLN A 84 -15.22 -6.48 9.55
C GLN A 84 -14.81 -6.59 8.07
N SER A 85 -13.57 -6.26 7.73
CA SER A 85 -13.08 -6.34 6.35
C SER A 85 -11.66 -6.89 6.27
N ASN A 86 -11.48 -7.90 5.41
CA ASN A 86 -10.14 -8.40 5.09
C ASN A 86 -9.60 -7.66 3.86
N PRO A 87 -8.59 -6.77 4.01
CA PRO A 87 -8.02 -6.02 2.89
C PRO A 87 -7.41 -6.93 1.82
N GLU A 88 -6.94 -8.13 2.19
CA GLU A 88 -6.42 -9.11 1.23
C GLU A 88 -7.53 -9.65 0.32
N LEU A 89 -8.72 -9.94 0.88
CA LEU A 89 -9.88 -10.35 0.09
C LEU A 89 -10.37 -9.22 -0.82
N PHE A 90 -10.32 -7.97 -0.36
CA PHE A 90 -10.63 -6.81 -1.21
C PHE A 90 -9.70 -6.76 -2.42
N VAL A 91 -8.38 -6.81 -2.22
CA VAL A 91 -7.40 -6.80 -3.30
C VAL A 91 -7.60 -7.97 -4.26
N GLN A 92 -7.82 -9.18 -3.74
CA GLN A 92 -8.09 -10.37 -4.56
C GLN A 92 -9.35 -10.20 -5.43
N SER A 93 -10.41 -9.60 -4.88
CA SER A 93 -11.65 -9.34 -5.63
C SER A 93 -11.46 -8.32 -6.75
N GLU A 94 -10.67 -7.28 -6.53
CA GLU A 94 -10.37 -6.26 -7.53
C GLU A 94 -9.46 -6.80 -8.64
N VAL A 95 -8.48 -7.64 -8.29
CA VAL A 95 -7.65 -8.36 -9.28
C VAL A 95 -8.54 -9.24 -10.17
N ALA A 96 -9.42 -10.06 -9.56
CA ALA A 96 -10.31 -10.93 -10.32
C ALA A 96 -11.26 -10.14 -11.24
N ARG A 97 -11.75 -8.98 -10.79
CA ARG A 97 -12.58 -8.08 -11.61
C ARG A 97 -11.81 -7.56 -12.83
N LEU A 98 -10.60 -7.06 -12.62
CA LEU A 98 -9.74 -6.54 -13.70
C LEU A 98 -9.33 -7.62 -14.70
N GLU A 99 -9.06 -8.84 -14.22
CA GLU A 99 -8.77 -9.99 -15.09
C GLU A 99 -9.97 -10.35 -15.98
N ALA A 100 -11.19 -10.31 -15.43
CA ALA A 100 -12.42 -10.54 -16.21
C ALA A 100 -12.65 -9.45 -17.26
N GLU A 101 -12.47 -8.18 -16.90
CA GLU A 101 -12.57 -7.04 -17.83
C GLU A 101 -11.52 -7.13 -18.96
N ALA A 102 -10.29 -7.52 -18.62
CA ALA A 102 -9.22 -7.72 -19.60
C ALA A 102 -9.54 -8.86 -20.57
N ALA A 103 -10.10 -9.97 -20.08
CA ALA A 103 -10.53 -11.09 -20.91
C ALA A 103 -11.66 -10.69 -21.88
N GLU A 104 -12.64 -9.90 -21.43
CA GLU A 104 -13.71 -9.37 -22.28
C GLU A 104 -13.15 -8.43 -23.35
N HIS A 105 -12.22 -7.54 -22.98
CA HIS A 105 -11.55 -6.65 -23.93
C HIS A 105 -10.77 -7.43 -25.00
N ASP A 106 -10.11 -8.51 -24.61
CA ASP A 106 -9.40 -9.38 -25.54
C ASP A 106 -10.33 -10.12 -26.49
N GLU A 107 -11.47 -10.62 -26.00
CA GLU A 107 -12.51 -11.24 -26.83
C GLU A 107 -13.08 -10.23 -27.83
N ARG A 108 -13.40 -9.02 -27.37
CA ARG A 108 -13.87 -7.92 -28.22
C ARG A 108 -12.84 -7.56 -29.29
N ARG A 109 -11.56 -7.50 -28.94
CA ARG A 109 -10.45 -7.23 -29.88
C ARG A 109 -10.35 -8.34 -30.93
N ARG A 110 -10.46 -9.61 -30.54
CA ARG A 110 -10.46 -10.76 -31.47
C ARG A 110 -11.67 -10.71 -32.42
N ALA A 111 -12.86 -10.41 -31.91
CA ALA A 111 -14.07 -10.30 -32.74
C ALA A 111 -13.93 -9.20 -33.80
N ILE A 112 -13.42 -8.02 -33.43
CA ILE A 112 -13.16 -6.93 -34.39
C ILE A 112 -12.15 -7.37 -35.45
N HIS A 113 -11.07 -8.04 -35.05
CA HIS A 113 -10.06 -8.54 -35.99
C HIS A 113 -10.64 -9.56 -36.98
N ALA A 114 -11.50 -10.48 -36.51
CA ALA A 114 -12.15 -11.47 -37.37
C ALA A 114 -13.10 -10.80 -38.38
N ILE A 115 -13.86 -9.79 -37.96
CA ILE A 115 -14.73 -9.00 -38.84
C ILE A 115 -13.89 -8.26 -39.89
N ALA A 116 -12.78 -7.63 -39.49
CA ALA A 116 -11.88 -6.94 -40.42
C ALA A 116 -11.29 -7.87 -41.49
N GLN A 117 -10.94 -9.11 -41.12
CA GLN A 117 -10.47 -10.12 -42.07
C GLN A 117 -11.57 -10.60 -43.02
N GLY A 118 -12.79 -10.85 -42.51
CA GLY A 118 -13.94 -11.28 -43.33
C GLY A 118 -14.42 -10.23 -44.33
N ILE A 119 -14.31 -8.94 -44.00
CA ILE A 119 -14.64 -7.84 -44.93
C ILE A 119 -13.60 -7.74 -46.07
N GLY A 120 -12.35 -8.14 -45.84
CA GLY A 120 -11.28 -8.11 -46.84
C GLY A 120 -11.38 -9.19 -47.93
N THR A 121 -12.05 -10.31 -47.66
CA THR A 121 -12.17 -11.45 -48.60
C THR A 121 -13.46 -11.47 -49.42
N GLY A 122 -14.40 -10.54 -49.15
CA GLY A 122 -15.74 -10.51 -49.77
C GLY A 122 -15.93 -9.48 -50.90
N ARG A 123 -14.88 -8.76 -51.32
CA ARG A 123 -14.91 -7.90 -52.52
C ARG A 123 -13.86 -8.38 -53.51
N SER A 124 -14.25 -9.31 -54.39
CA SER A 124 -13.56 -9.63 -55.64
C SER A 124 -14.61 -10.00 -56.67
#